data_AF-A0A061R232-F1
#
_entry.id   AF-A0A061R232-F1
#
_cell.length_a   1.000
_cell.length_b   1.000
_cell.length_c   1.000
_cell.angle_alpha   90.00
_cell.angle_beta   90.00
_cell.angle_gamma   90.00
#
_symmetry.space_group_name_H-M   'P 1'
#
loop_
_entity.id
_entity.type
_entity.pdbx_description
1 polymer ?
#
loop_
_entity_poly.entity_id
_entity_poly.type
_entity_poly.pdbx_seq_one_letter_code
_entity_poly.pdbx_strand_id
1 'polypeptide(L)'
;MATSLNTFLTPQARGTSKNLSSGSRSKKTRWSSTFCRCVALRSEEVRSEEPGLVDVLAVSRRPLLAALPLTLLAPKPAQAGARFDGFLPLPPPDPVKVPRKSLDQRFAVILMRAAYETADKLDFIPMDEFQVKFWKLRRNEYDPYTLQYSPIPIRQGELTDPLYFDFISYTQYALLAKEMPRGKMVFEEFCEDEQECPDRRKRVVQRDPQYSDNKQLPFAMERLIGDKIYDNLRNGFEGEEFDVPAPLPATASFEETVEGVKKLLSTFVDKGYAIRGDVKESAPSADGNGGRFVIRLEGPCNLWGIQRLGSMKAPLVNALDAMTVAAFLRESGRSASYTLSVEGNGVEEEWTIPSTSGLSA
;
A
#
# COMPACT_ATOMS: atom_id res chain seq x y z
N MET A 1 52.87 -12.33 -27.69
CA MET A 1 54.11 -13.04 -27.27
C MET A 1 53.96 -13.39 -25.80
N ALA A 2 54.02 -14.69 -25.49
CA ALA A 2 53.94 -15.26 -24.15
C ALA A 2 55.34 -15.44 -23.57
N THR A 3 55.51 -15.22 -22.25
CA THR A 3 56.38 -15.93 -21.25
C THR A 3 56.53 -14.99 -20.04
N SER A 4 56.10 -15.27 -18.81
CA SER A 4 56.35 -16.33 -17.80
C SER A 4 57.44 -16.00 -16.78
N LEU A 5 57.06 -16.18 -15.50
CA LEU A 5 57.81 -16.72 -14.35
C LEU A 5 58.56 -15.81 -13.35
N ASN A 6 58.05 -15.89 -12.09
CA ASN A 6 58.70 -16.10 -10.78
C ASN A 6 59.74 -15.08 -10.27
N THR A 7 59.79 -14.70 -8.99
CA THR A 7 60.29 -15.55 -7.88
C THR A 7 60.13 -14.82 -6.52
N PHE A 8 59.39 -15.45 -5.58
CA PHE A 8 59.68 -15.71 -4.15
C PHE A 8 59.77 -14.64 -3.02
N LEU A 9 59.11 -15.03 -1.90
CA LEU A 9 59.44 -14.90 -0.45
C LEU A 9 58.77 -13.83 0.43
N THR A 10 57.77 -14.31 1.20
CA THR A 10 57.33 -13.95 2.58
C THR A 10 58.43 -14.33 3.62
N PRO A 11 58.30 -14.19 4.98
CA PRO A 11 57.12 -13.92 5.84
C PRO A 11 57.35 -13.08 7.16
N GLN A 12 56.26 -12.73 7.86
CA GLN A 12 56.00 -12.88 9.33
C GLN A 12 54.94 -11.86 9.79
N ALA A 13 53.73 -12.25 10.20
CA ALA A 13 53.31 -12.98 11.42
C ALA A 13 52.86 -12.03 12.56
N ARG A 14 51.53 -11.89 12.73
CA ARG A 14 50.72 -11.63 13.95
C ARG A 14 49.28 -11.96 13.53
N GLY A 15 48.42 -12.69 14.21
CA GLY A 15 48.38 -13.22 15.57
C GLY A 15 46.90 -13.41 15.89
N THR A 16 46.43 -14.67 15.85
CA THR A 16 45.30 -15.28 16.58
C THR A 16 44.11 -14.43 17.06
N SER A 17 42.89 -14.81 16.65
CA SER A 17 41.88 -15.43 17.56
C SER A 17 40.61 -15.85 16.81
N LYS A 18 40.23 -17.12 16.96
CA LYS A 18 38.90 -17.67 16.65
C LYS A 18 38.13 -17.81 17.96
N ASN A 19 36.86 -17.41 17.98
CA ASN A 19 35.72 -18.04 18.67
C ASN A 19 34.47 -17.22 18.33
N LEU A 20 33.52 -17.75 17.54
CA LEU A 20 32.39 -18.63 17.92
C LEU A 20 31.24 -17.90 18.64
N SER A 21 30.13 -17.83 17.90
CA SER A 21 28.71 -17.90 18.28
C SER A 21 28.06 -16.82 19.17
N SER A 22 27.09 -16.12 18.58
CA SER A 22 25.69 -16.19 19.03
C SER A 22 24.77 -15.64 17.95
N GLY A 23 24.15 -16.53 17.17
CA GLY A 23 23.16 -16.17 16.15
C GLY A 23 21.79 -15.93 16.78
N SER A 24 21.28 -14.71 16.68
CA SER A 24 19.86 -14.43 16.90
C SER A 24 19.11 -14.68 15.59
N ARG A 25 18.17 -15.63 15.63
CA ARG A 25 17.25 -15.91 14.51
C ARG A 25 16.27 -14.74 14.39
N SER A 26 16.60 -13.80 13.51
CA SER A 26 15.64 -12.85 12.97
C SER A 26 14.68 -13.59 12.04
N LYS A 27 13.37 -13.49 12.32
CA LYS A 27 12.29 -13.99 11.45
C LYS A 27 12.34 -13.20 10.13
N LYS A 28 13.08 -13.72 9.15
CA LYS A 28 13.03 -13.26 7.76
C LYS A 28 11.63 -13.50 7.21
N THR A 29 10.88 -12.43 7.00
CA THR A 29 9.66 -12.38 6.22
C THR A 29 9.95 -12.83 4.78
N ARG A 30 9.69 -14.11 4.53
CA ARG A 30 9.94 -14.82 3.27
C ARG A 30 8.77 -14.61 2.30
N TRP A 31 8.54 -13.38 1.86
CA TRP A 31 7.47 -13.04 0.88
C TRP A 31 7.98 -12.30 -0.37
N SER A 32 9.29 -12.10 -0.49
CA SER A 32 9.95 -11.49 -1.67
C SER A 32 9.79 -12.33 -2.95
N SER A 33 9.57 -13.65 -2.88
CA SER A 33 9.53 -14.50 -4.07
C SER A 33 8.17 -14.60 -4.77
N THR A 34 7.05 -14.32 -4.10
CA THR A 34 5.72 -14.64 -4.65
C THR A 34 5.20 -13.54 -5.59
N PHE A 35 5.49 -12.27 -5.29
CA PHE A 35 5.08 -11.15 -6.16
C PHE A 35 5.86 -11.12 -7.49
N CYS A 36 7.18 -11.37 -7.46
CA CYS A 36 7.98 -11.47 -8.69
C CYS A 36 7.69 -12.75 -9.50
N ARG A 37 7.30 -13.86 -8.86
CA ARG A 37 6.94 -15.10 -9.59
C ARG A 37 5.60 -14.99 -10.33
N CYS A 38 4.62 -14.25 -9.81
CA CYS A 38 3.33 -14.07 -10.50
C CYS A 38 3.42 -13.16 -11.76
N VAL A 39 4.47 -12.35 -11.89
CA VAL A 39 4.72 -11.56 -13.10
C VAL A 39 5.51 -12.37 -14.15
N ALA A 40 6.20 -13.46 -13.76
CA ALA A 40 7.17 -14.15 -14.62
C ALA A 40 6.93 -15.65 -14.89
N LEU A 41 5.96 -16.34 -14.27
CA LEU A 41 5.82 -17.79 -14.42
C LEU A 41 4.47 -18.25 -14.96
N ARG A 42 4.40 -18.41 -16.29
CA ARG A 42 3.70 -19.54 -16.90
C ARG A 42 4.32 -19.94 -18.24
N SER A 43 5.58 -20.34 -18.15
CA SER A 43 6.29 -21.12 -19.17
C SER A 43 7.30 -22.00 -18.44
N GLU A 44 6.87 -23.16 -17.95
CA GLU A 44 7.67 -24.40 -17.92
C GLU A 44 6.91 -25.54 -17.22
N GLU A 45 7.11 -26.72 -17.78
CA GLU A 45 6.41 -27.98 -17.54
C GLU A 45 6.73 -28.62 -16.18
N VAL A 46 5.73 -29.36 -15.72
CA VAL A 46 5.72 -30.21 -14.53
C VAL A 46 6.60 -31.44 -14.76
N ARG A 47 7.56 -31.69 -13.86
CA ARG A 47 8.04 -33.05 -13.55
C ARG A 47 8.09 -33.27 -12.04
N SER A 48 7.38 -34.31 -11.65
CA SER A 48 7.13 -34.87 -10.33
C SER A 48 8.25 -35.78 -9.84
N GLU A 49 8.63 -35.72 -8.55
CA GLU A 49 9.11 -36.86 -7.75
C GLU A 49 8.71 -36.69 -6.27
N GLU A 50 8.41 -37.82 -5.61
CA GLU A 50 7.73 -37.98 -4.30
C GLU A 50 8.64 -37.84 -3.05
N PRO A 51 8.07 -37.65 -1.82
CA PRO A 51 8.83 -37.41 -0.59
C PRO A 51 8.93 -38.63 0.36
N GLY A 52 10.01 -38.64 1.15
CA GLY A 52 10.25 -39.57 2.25
C GLY A 52 9.79 -39.06 3.62
N LEU A 53 9.16 -39.97 4.37
CA LEU A 53 8.48 -39.85 5.66
C LEU A 53 9.44 -39.96 6.86
N VAL A 54 9.31 -39.12 7.91
CA VAL A 54 9.66 -39.50 9.30
C VAL A 54 8.81 -38.72 10.32
N ASP A 55 8.11 -39.47 11.19
CA ASP A 55 7.41 -39.08 12.44
C ASP A 55 8.32 -38.40 13.47
N VAL A 56 7.79 -37.46 14.29
CA VAL A 56 7.94 -37.47 15.78
C VAL A 56 6.79 -36.69 16.45
N LEU A 57 6.30 -37.31 17.52
CA LEU A 57 5.24 -36.98 18.46
C LEU A 57 5.48 -35.74 19.38
N ALA A 58 4.33 -35.24 19.88
CA ALA A 58 4.02 -34.92 21.29
C ALA A 58 3.98 -33.46 21.81
N VAL A 59 2.74 -33.06 22.13
CA VAL A 59 2.24 -32.59 23.45
C VAL A 59 2.90 -31.35 24.08
N SER A 60 2.12 -30.28 24.26
CA SER A 60 1.91 -29.68 25.59
C SER A 60 0.76 -28.67 25.61
N ARG A 61 -0.15 -28.84 26.57
CA ARG A 61 -1.30 -28.00 26.91
C ARG A 61 -0.88 -26.97 27.97
N ARG A 62 -1.51 -25.77 27.97
CA ARG A 62 -2.00 -24.94 29.12
C ARG A 62 -2.09 -23.43 28.74
N PRO A 63 -2.80 -22.58 29.49
CA PRO A 63 -4.26 -22.44 29.48
C PRO A 63 -4.71 -20.99 29.16
N LEU A 64 -6.02 -20.85 28.93
CA LEU A 64 -6.75 -19.59 28.83
C LEU A 64 -6.58 -18.72 30.09
N LEU A 65 -6.27 -17.44 29.90
CA LEU A 65 -6.63 -16.37 30.82
C LEU A 65 -7.53 -15.38 30.08
N ALA A 66 -8.74 -15.25 30.62
CA ALA A 66 -9.76 -14.31 30.20
C ALA A 66 -9.32 -12.87 30.54
N ALA A 67 -9.48 -11.97 29.58
CA ALA A 67 -9.42 -10.53 29.81
C ALA A 67 -10.78 -9.92 29.45
N LEU A 68 -11.39 -9.25 30.44
CA LEU A 68 -12.61 -8.45 30.32
C LEU A 68 -12.34 -7.19 29.46
N PRO A 69 -13.31 -6.71 28.65
CA PRO A 69 -13.13 -5.50 27.88
C PRO A 69 -13.41 -4.27 28.73
N LEU A 70 -12.39 -3.42 28.89
CA LEU A 70 -12.55 -2.04 29.33
C LEU A 70 -13.01 -1.22 28.11
N THR A 71 -14.28 -0.84 28.08
CA THR A 71 -14.86 0.03 27.04
C THR A 71 -14.38 1.47 27.23
N LEU A 72 -13.26 1.82 26.57
CA LEU A 72 -12.90 3.21 26.31
C LEU A 72 -13.66 3.70 25.08
N LEU A 73 -14.37 4.82 25.22
CA LEU A 73 -15.01 5.56 24.13
C LEU A 73 -13.97 5.92 23.06
N ALA A 74 -14.00 5.20 21.94
CA ALA A 74 -13.25 5.57 20.75
C ALA A 74 -13.92 6.80 20.09
N PRO A 75 -13.15 7.84 19.71
CA PRO A 75 -13.68 8.93 18.90
C PRO A 75 -14.16 8.41 17.55
N LYS A 76 -15.32 8.90 17.13
CA LYS A 76 -16.01 8.53 15.89
C LYS A 76 -15.08 8.83 14.68
N PRO A 77 -14.71 7.84 13.86
CA PRO A 77 -13.86 8.09 12.70
C PRO A 77 -14.57 8.98 11.67
N ALA A 78 -13.79 9.87 11.07
CA ALA A 78 -14.19 10.87 10.08
C ALA A 78 -14.78 10.22 8.83
N GLN A 79 -15.86 10.80 8.30
CA GLN A 79 -16.52 10.36 7.08
C GLN A 79 -15.79 10.94 5.87
N ALA A 80 -14.98 10.14 5.19
CA ALA A 80 -14.55 10.41 3.82
C ALA A 80 -15.59 9.80 2.87
N GLY A 81 -16.39 10.65 2.24
CA GLY A 81 -17.41 10.24 1.28
C GLY A 81 -17.42 11.19 0.11
N ALA A 82 -16.72 10.83 -0.96
CA ALA A 82 -16.85 11.52 -2.24
C ALA A 82 -18.31 11.36 -2.74
N ARG A 83 -19.09 12.44 -2.72
CA ARG A 83 -20.47 12.46 -3.22
C ARG A 83 -20.46 12.87 -4.69
N PHE A 84 -20.83 11.95 -5.57
CA PHE A 84 -21.09 12.23 -6.99
C PHE A 84 -22.57 11.93 -7.32
N ASP A 85 -23.34 12.98 -7.65
CA ASP A 85 -24.75 12.88 -8.06
C ASP A 85 -24.88 12.62 -9.57
N GLY A 86 -25.73 11.65 -9.96
CA GLY A 86 -25.98 11.27 -11.37
C GLY A 86 -26.35 9.78 -11.53
N PHE A 87 -27.40 9.47 -12.31
CA PHE A 87 -28.08 8.16 -12.38
C PHE A 87 -27.73 7.31 -13.63
N LEU A 88 -26.67 7.65 -14.36
CA LEU A 88 -26.11 6.83 -15.45
C LEU A 88 -24.63 6.55 -15.15
N PRO A 89 -24.11 5.35 -15.47
CA PRO A 89 -22.67 5.12 -15.42
C PRO A 89 -22.02 6.14 -16.37
N LEU A 90 -21.27 7.07 -15.80
CA LEU A 90 -20.60 8.09 -16.60
C LEU A 90 -19.64 7.42 -17.58
N PRO A 91 -19.47 7.97 -18.79
CA PRO A 91 -18.49 7.47 -19.74
C PRO A 91 -17.11 7.38 -19.06
N PRO A 92 -16.23 6.45 -19.53
CA PRO A 92 -14.86 6.41 -19.02
C PRO A 92 -14.21 7.78 -19.18
N PRO A 93 -13.36 8.19 -18.23
CA PRO A 93 -12.72 9.49 -18.29
C PRO A 93 -11.77 9.56 -19.47
N ASP A 94 -11.51 10.78 -19.92
CA ASP A 94 -10.58 11.02 -21.02
C ASP A 94 -9.17 10.52 -20.67
N PRO A 95 -8.43 9.97 -21.65
CA PRO A 95 -7.08 9.47 -21.44
C PRO A 95 -6.12 10.61 -21.05
N VAL A 96 -5.28 10.35 -20.05
CA VAL A 96 -4.30 11.34 -19.56
C VAL A 96 -3.02 11.29 -20.40
N LYS A 97 -2.88 12.22 -21.34
CA LYS A 97 -1.78 12.25 -22.33
C LYS A 97 -0.60 13.15 -21.93
N VAL A 98 -0.43 13.43 -20.64
CA VAL A 98 0.64 14.31 -20.17
C VAL A 98 1.97 13.56 -20.12
N PRO A 99 3.07 14.10 -20.66
CA PRO A 99 4.39 13.50 -20.53
C PRO A 99 4.80 13.39 -19.05
N ARG A 100 5.26 12.21 -18.64
CA ARG A 100 5.63 11.89 -17.25
C ARG A 100 7.01 11.25 -17.19
N LYS A 101 7.66 11.39 -16.04
CA LYS A 101 8.83 10.57 -15.70
C LYS A 101 8.38 9.14 -15.41
N SER A 102 9.27 8.17 -15.62
CA SER A 102 9.03 6.81 -15.13
C SER A 102 8.96 6.81 -13.60
N LEU A 103 8.10 5.97 -13.05
CA LEU A 103 8.06 5.72 -11.61
C LEU A 103 9.30 4.95 -11.18
N ASP A 104 9.78 5.25 -9.98
CA ASP A 104 10.75 4.39 -9.32
C ASP A 104 10.12 3.00 -9.05
N GLN A 105 10.86 1.95 -9.41
CA GLN A 105 10.35 0.57 -9.33
C GLN A 105 10.03 0.13 -7.90
N ARG A 106 10.87 0.48 -6.92
CA ARG A 106 10.65 0.09 -5.52
C ARG A 106 9.52 0.88 -4.91
N PHE A 107 9.47 2.17 -5.19
CA PHE A 107 8.35 3.04 -4.82
C PHE A 107 7.02 2.50 -5.36
N ALA A 108 6.94 2.18 -6.66
CA ALA A 108 5.75 1.61 -7.27
C ALA A 108 5.33 0.28 -6.61
N VAL A 109 6.30 -0.58 -6.24
CA VAL A 109 6.04 -1.83 -5.51
C VAL A 109 5.47 -1.56 -4.12
N ILE A 110 5.99 -0.60 -3.37
CA ILE A 110 5.45 -0.22 -2.05
C ILE A 110 3.96 0.14 -2.18
N LEU A 111 3.62 1.01 -3.13
CA LEU A 111 2.26 1.48 -3.34
C LEU A 111 1.29 0.33 -3.65
N MET A 112 1.66 -0.55 -4.59
CA MET A 112 0.82 -1.67 -5.01
C MET A 112 0.69 -2.75 -3.93
N ARG A 113 1.79 -3.00 -3.20
CA ARG A 113 1.85 -4.03 -2.17
C ARG A 113 1.07 -3.63 -0.92
N ALA A 114 1.07 -2.35 -0.55
CA ALA A 114 0.31 -1.86 0.60
C ALA A 114 -1.19 -2.19 0.49
N ALA A 115 -1.79 -2.00 -0.69
CA ALA A 115 -3.18 -2.38 -0.95
C ALA A 115 -3.41 -3.89 -0.88
N TYR A 116 -2.49 -4.70 -1.43
CA TYR A 116 -2.62 -6.15 -1.41
C TYR A 116 -2.55 -6.72 0.02
N GLU A 117 -1.53 -6.31 0.78
CA GLU A 117 -1.33 -6.77 2.16
C GLU A 117 -2.43 -6.28 3.10
N THR A 118 -3.04 -5.14 2.81
CA THR A 118 -4.18 -4.65 3.59
C THR A 118 -5.43 -5.45 3.30
N ALA A 119 -5.66 -5.87 2.04
CA ALA A 119 -6.79 -6.73 1.68
C ALA A 119 -6.72 -8.06 2.44
N ASP A 120 -5.53 -8.67 2.43
CA ASP A 120 -5.21 -9.90 3.16
C ASP A 120 -5.43 -9.70 4.67
N LYS A 121 -4.84 -8.64 5.26
CA LYS A 121 -4.99 -8.34 6.69
C LYS A 121 -6.45 -8.10 7.15
N LEU A 122 -7.31 -7.57 6.28
CA LEU A 122 -8.71 -7.29 6.61
C LEU A 122 -9.63 -8.49 6.40
N ASP A 123 -9.12 -9.62 5.89
CA ASP A 123 -9.82 -10.91 5.82
C ASP A 123 -11.28 -10.79 5.38
N PHE A 124 -11.56 -10.11 4.26
CA PHE A 124 -12.93 -10.00 3.75
C PHE A 124 -13.19 -10.83 2.48
N ILE A 125 -12.13 -11.36 1.88
CA ILE A 125 -12.14 -12.22 0.71
C ILE A 125 -10.96 -13.20 0.79
N PRO A 126 -11.13 -14.50 0.47
CA PRO A 126 -10.00 -15.42 0.33
C PRO A 126 -8.99 -14.92 -0.71
N MET A 127 -7.68 -14.97 -0.44
CA MET A 127 -6.71 -14.37 -1.34
C MET A 127 -6.55 -15.12 -2.66
N ASP A 128 -6.82 -16.42 -2.71
CA ASP A 128 -6.92 -17.19 -3.95
C ASP A 128 -8.09 -16.71 -4.82
N GLU A 129 -9.25 -16.47 -4.20
CA GLU A 129 -10.43 -15.90 -4.86
C GLU A 129 -10.14 -14.47 -5.37
N PHE A 130 -9.47 -13.65 -4.55
CA PHE A 130 -9.06 -12.30 -4.92
C PHE A 130 -8.12 -12.30 -6.12
N GLN A 131 -7.06 -13.12 -6.10
CA GLN A 131 -6.08 -13.22 -7.19
C GLN A 131 -6.73 -13.62 -8.52
N VAL A 132 -7.62 -14.62 -8.50
CA VAL A 132 -8.34 -15.07 -9.71
C VAL A 132 -9.25 -13.97 -10.25
N LYS A 133 -10.02 -13.30 -9.38
CA LYS A 133 -10.89 -12.19 -9.77
C LYS A 133 -10.08 -11.01 -10.32
N PHE A 134 -8.97 -10.68 -9.67
CA PHE A 134 -8.07 -9.61 -10.08
C PHE A 134 -7.49 -9.87 -11.46
N TRP A 135 -6.99 -11.08 -11.70
CA TRP A 135 -6.47 -11.48 -13.02
C TRP A 135 -7.55 -11.38 -14.12
N LYS A 136 -8.78 -11.85 -13.84
CA LYS A 136 -9.90 -11.75 -14.81
C LYS A 136 -10.28 -10.30 -15.11
N LEU A 137 -10.37 -9.46 -14.07
CA LEU A 137 -10.70 -8.05 -14.24
C LEU A 137 -9.60 -7.34 -15.04
N ARG A 138 -8.34 -7.53 -14.67
CA ARG A 138 -7.18 -7.01 -15.40
C ARG A 138 -7.22 -7.41 -16.87
N ARG A 139 -7.50 -8.68 -17.18
CA ARG A 139 -7.58 -9.15 -18.56
C ARG A 139 -8.70 -8.44 -19.34
N ASN A 140 -9.87 -8.28 -18.74
CA ASN A 140 -11.04 -7.71 -19.40
C ASN A 140 -10.91 -6.20 -19.63
N GLU A 141 -10.22 -5.48 -18.74
CA GLU A 141 -10.10 -4.02 -18.79
C GLU A 141 -8.89 -3.55 -19.62
N TYR A 142 -7.91 -4.41 -19.89
CA TYR A 142 -6.66 -4.00 -20.54
C TYR A 142 -6.85 -3.50 -21.98
N ASP A 143 -7.56 -4.26 -22.82
CA ASP A 143 -7.77 -3.88 -24.23
C ASP A 143 -8.61 -2.58 -24.34
N PRO A 144 -9.74 -2.40 -23.61
CA PRO A 144 -10.45 -1.13 -23.61
C PRO A 144 -9.63 0.05 -23.10
N TYR A 145 -8.76 -0.18 -22.12
CA TYR A 145 -7.87 0.86 -21.59
C TYR A 145 -6.84 1.27 -22.64
N THR A 146 -6.10 0.31 -23.21
CA THR A 146 -5.07 0.59 -24.23
C THR A 146 -5.65 1.25 -25.49
N LEU A 147 -6.88 0.90 -25.89
CA LEU A 147 -7.55 1.54 -27.01
C LEU A 147 -7.79 3.05 -26.79
N GLN A 148 -8.09 3.48 -25.57
CA GLN A 148 -8.26 4.90 -25.23
C GLN A 148 -6.94 5.69 -25.34
N TYR A 149 -5.81 5.04 -25.06
CA TYR A 149 -4.48 5.65 -25.10
C TYR A 149 -3.80 5.56 -26.47
N SER A 150 -4.39 4.88 -27.45
CA SER A 150 -3.84 4.76 -28.80
C SER A 150 -3.55 6.15 -29.41
N PRO A 151 -2.37 6.36 -30.03
CA PRO A 151 -1.35 5.36 -30.40
C PRO A 151 -0.22 5.15 -29.35
N ILE A 152 -0.37 5.66 -28.12
CA ILE A 152 0.66 5.54 -27.08
C ILE A 152 0.74 4.08 -26.62
N PRO A 153 1.89 3.39 -26.77
CA PRO A 153 2.02 2.01 -26.34
C PRO A 153 2.16 1.94 -24.82
N ILE A 154 1.36 1.07 -24.20
CA ILE A 154 1.45 0.75 -22.77
C ILE A 154 2.03 -0.65 -22.65
N ARG A 155 3.09 -0.80 -21.85
CA ARG A 155 3.76 -2.10 -21.69
C ARG A 155 3.13 -2.88 -20.54
N GLN A 156 2.47 -3.99 -20.87
CA GLN A 156 1.87 -4.84 -19.85
C GLN A 156 2.92 -5.40 -18.90
N GLY A 157 2.77 -5.12 -17.61
CA GLY A 157 3.65 -5.62 -16.55
C GLY A 157 4.76 -4.65 -16.14
N GLU A 158 4.95 -3.56 -16.88
CA GLU A 158 5.97 -2.55 -16.60
C GLU A 158 5.48 -1.58 -15.51
N LEU A 159 5.76 -1.88 -14.24
CA LEU A 159 5.29 -1.04 -13.12
C LEU A 159 5.90 0.37 -13.10
N THR A 160 7.04 0.58 -13.76
CA THR A 160 7.66 1.92 -13.89
C THR A 160 6.96 2.81 -14.92
N ASP A 161 6.13 2.24 -15.80
CA ASP A 161 5.32 2.99 -16.76
C ASP A 161 4.10 3.59 -16.01
N PRO A 162 3.98 4.94 -15.93
CA PRO A 162 2.87 5.59 -15.24
C PRO A 162 1.51 5.18 -15.76
N LEU A 163 1.37 4.88 -17.05
CA LEU A 163 0.08 4.49 -17.65
C LEU A 163 -0.29 3.05 -17.26
N TYR A 164 0.69 2.17 -17.17
CA TYR A 164 0.47 0.81 -16.69
C TYR A 164 0.24 0.79 -15.17
N PHE A 165 0.96 1.62 -14.41
CA PHE A 165 0.73 1.82 -12.97
C PHE A 165 -0.71 2.29 -12.69
N ASP A 166 -1.19 3.30 -13.41
CA ASP A 166 -2.57 3.78 -13.29
C ASP A 166 -3.57 2.63 -13.49
N PHE A 167 -3.41 1.90 -14.59
CA PHE A 167 -4.25 0.78 -14.94
C PHE A 167 -4.26 -0.34 -13.89
N ILE A 168 -3.09 -0.78 -13.44
CA ILE A 168 -2.99 -1.90 -12.50
C ILE A 168 -3.48 -1.49 -11.11
N SER A 169 -3.23 -0.24 -10.68
CA SER A 169 -3.78 0.29 -9.43
C SER A 169 -5.30 0.43 -9.50
N TYR A 170 -5.85 0.96 -10.60
CA TYR A 170 -7.30 1.01 -10.84
C TYR A 170 -7.93 -0.37 -10.72
N THR A 171 -7.42 -1.38 -11.43
CA THR A 171 -8.02 -2.72 -11.42
C THR A 171 -8.01 -3.34 -10.03
N GLN A 172 -6.97 -3.08 -9.22
CA GLN A 172 -6.88 -3.55 -7.85
C GLN A 172 -7.95 -2.89 -6.99
N TYR A 173 -8.04 -1.56 -7.04
CA TYR A 173 -9.00 -0.78 -6.25
C TYR A 173 -10.45 -1.01 -6.69
N ALA A 174 -10.71 -1.19 -7.99
CA ALA A 174 -12.02 -1.53 -8.51
C ALA A 174 -12.51 -2.89 -7.99
N LEU A 175 -11.60 -3.88 -7.90
CA LEU A 175 -11.94 -5.16 -7.29
C LEU A 175 -12.21 -5.02 -5.79
N LEU A 176 -11.34 -4.33 -5.06
CA LEU A 176 -11.51 -4.10 -3.62
C LEU A 176 -12.86 -3.41 -3.33
N ALA A 177 -13.14 -2.31 -4.03
CA ALA A 177 -14.38 -1.56 -3.97
C ALA A 177 -15.62 -2.43 -4.22
N LYS A 178 -15.52 -3.39 -5.15
CA LYS A 178 -16.58 -4.31 -5.51
C LYS A 178 -16.80 -5.42 -4.46
N GLU A 179 -15.75 -5.87 -3.78
CA GLU A 179 -15.80 -7.02 -2.88
C GLU A 179 -16.07 -6.63 -1.41
N MET A 180 -15.58 -5.47 -0.95
CA MET A 180 -15.80 -5.01 0.44
C MET A 180 -17.27 -5.00 0.90
N PRO A 181 -18.26 -4.48 0.12
CA PRO A 181 -19.66 -4.50 0.55
C PRO A 181 -20.22 -5.92 0.79
N ARG A 182 -19.64 -6.93 0.12
CA ARG A 182 -20.02 -8.34 0.17
C ARG A 182 -18.99 -9.18 0.93
N GLY A 183 -18.14 -8.54 1.72
CA GLY A 183 -17.08 -9.19 2.49
C GLY A 183 -17.61 -10.27 3.42
N LYS A 184 -16.90 -11.40 3.47
CA LYS A 184 -17.23 -12.55 4.31
C LYS A 184 -16.63 -12.36 5.71
N MET A 185 -17.33 -12.83 6.75
CA MET A 185 -16.80 -12.88 8.12
C MET A 185 -15.98 -14.14 8.40
N VAL A 186 -16.37 -15.25 7.78
CA VAL A 186 -15.71 -16.55 7.91
C VAL A 186 -15.66 -17.18 6.53
N PHE A 187 -14.50 -17.69 6.14
CA PHE A 187 -14.32 -18.38 4.87
C PHE A 187 -13.17 -19.38 4.94
N GLU A 188 -13.13 -20.29 3.98
CA GLU A 188 -11.98 -21.14 3.76
C GLU A 188 -11.04 -20.48 2.75
N GLU A 189 -9.75 -20.53 3.03
CA GLU A 189 -8.69 -20.01 2.16
C GLU A 189 -7.64 -21.08 1.91
N PHE A 190 -7.08 -21.10 0.69
CA PHE A 190 -5.95 -21.97 0.37
C PHE A 190 -4.69 -21.55 1.14
N CYS A 191 -4.00 -22.53 1.71
CA CYS A 191 -2.86 -22.32 2.58
C CYS A 191 -1.69 -23.15 2.08
N GLU A 192 -0.62 -22.48 1.66
CA GLU A 192 0.58 -23.11 1.10
C GLU A 192 1.56 -23.61 2.17
N ASP A 193 1.47 -23.08 3.39
CA ASP A 193 2.37 -23.45 4.47
C ASP A 193 1.96 -24.79 5.09
N GLU A 194 2.79 -25.81 4.86
CA GLU A 194 2.60 -27.15 5.41
C GLU A 194 2.62 -27.18 6.94
N GLN A 195 3.27 -26.19 7.59
CA GLN A 195 3.33 -26.09 9.04
C GLN A 195 2.03 -25.53 9.62
N GLU A 196 1.40 -24.59 8.93
CA GLU A 196 0.08 -24.06 9.32
C GLU A 196 -1.07 -24.97 8.87
N CYS A 197 -0.87 -25.70 7.76
CA CYS A 197 -1.90 -26.47 7.09
C CYS A 197 -1.36 -27.85 6.66
N PRO A 198 -1.21 -28.81 7.61
CA PRO A 198 -0.57 -30.10 7.39
C PRO A 198 -1.27 -30.96 6.31
N ASP A 199 -2.58 -30.79 6.12
CA ASP A 199 -3.36 -31.52 5.11
C ASP A 199 -3.42 -30.80 3.74
N ARG A 200 -2.60 -29.74 3.53
CA ARG A 200 -2.42 -29.00 2.26
C ARG A 200 -3.71 -28.72 1.47
N ARG A 201 -4.78 -28.26 2.10
CA ARG A 201 -5.97 -27.86 1.31
C ARG A 201 -6.53 -26.51 1.68
N LYS A 202 -6.93 -26.26 2.92
CA LYS A 202 -7.54 -24.99 3.29
C LYS A 202 -7.42 -24.71 4.78
N ARG A 203 -7.38 -23.43 5.16
CA ARG A 203 -7.58 -22.96 6.54
C ARG A 203 -8.89 -22.19 6.63
N VAL A 204 -9.53 -22.24 7.80
CA VAL A 204 -10.67 -21.38 8.09
C VAL A 204 -10.15 -20.06 8.64
N VAL A 205 -10.44 -18.98 7.94
CA VAL A 205 -10.10 -17.62 8.34
C VAL A 205 -11.35 -16.97 8.92
N GLN A 206 -11.18 -16.32 10.06
CA GLN A 206 -12.22 -15.53 10.71
C GLN A 206 -11.75 -14.09 10.82
N ARG A 207 -12.50 -13.18 10.19
CA ARG A 207 -12.22 -11.75 10.22
C ARG A 207 -12.30 -11.21 11.65
N ASP A 208 -11.42 -10.27 11.95
CA ASP A 208 -11.42 -9.53 13.22
C ASP A 208 -12.84 -8.97 13.52
N PRO A 209 -13.42 -9.26 14.69
CA PRO A 209 -14.72 -8.74 15.11
C PRO A 209 -14.82 -7.21 15.07
N GLN A 210 -13.71 -6.47 15.18
CA GLN A 210 -13.70 -5.01 15.06
C GLN A 210 -14.20 -4.54 13.68
N TYR A 211 -14.00 -5.35 12.63
CA TYR A 211 -14.44 -5.06 11.27
C TYR A 211 -15.66 -5.91 10.87
N SER A 212 -16.54 -6.23 11.83
CA SER A 212 -17.73 -7.04 11.53
C SER A 212 -18.68 -6.38 10.54
N ASP A 213 -18.79 -5.04 10.58
CA ASP A 213 -19.61 -4.26 9.65
C ASP A 213 -18.83 -3.95 8.35
N ASN A 214 -19.30 -4.50 7.23
CA ASN A 214 -18.71 -4.27 5.91
C ASN A 214 -18.66 -2.79 5.51
N LYS A 215 -19.51 -1.93 6.09
CA LYS A 215 -19.49 -0.48 5.83
C LYS A 215 -18.22 0.21 6.35
N GLN A 216 -17.52 -0.41 7.30
CA GLN A 216 -16.27 0.13 7.87
C GLN A 216 -15.03 -0.29 7.09
N LEU A 217 -15.13 -1.31 6.22
CA LEU A 217 -13.98 -1.84 5.47
C LEU A 217 -13.31 -0.78 4.58
N PRO A 218 -14.03 0.08 3.83
CA PRO A 218 -13.36 1.07 2.99
C PRO A 218 -12.48 2.04 3.81
N PHE A 219 -13.00 2.50 4.96
CA PHE A 219 -12.25 3.38 5.87
C PHE A 219 -11.05 2.66 6.50
N ALA A 220 -11.24 1.41 6.95
CA ALA A 220 -10.15 0.60 7.52
C ALA A 220 -9.06 0.32 6.47
N MET A 221 -9.47 0.04 5.24
CA MET A 221 -8.59 -0.21 4.10
C MET A 221 -7.74 1.03 3.79
N GLU A 222 -8.38 2.17 3.59
CA GLU A 222 -7.72 3.45 3.32
C GLU A 222 -6.67 3.80 4.40
N ARG A 223 -7.07 3.66 5.67
CA ARG A 223 -6.19 3.89 6.82
C ARG A 223 -4.96 2.98 6.78
N LEU A 224 -5.17 1.67 6.71
CA LEU A 224 -4.10 0.68 6.81
C LEU A 224 -3.16 0.71 5.59
N ILE A 225 -3.68 1.05 4.40
CA ILE A 225 -2.85 1.28 3.20
C ILE A 225 -1.91 2.46 3.45
N GLY A 226 -2.46 3.59 3.90
CA GLY A 226 -1.67 4.78 4.20
C GLY A 226 -0.57 4.48 5.24
N ASP A 227 -0.95 3.81 6.33
CA ASP A 227 -0.02 3.45 7.41
C ASP A 227 1.13 2.58 6.85
N LYS A 228 0.82 1.56 6.04
CA LYS A 228 1.82 0.70 5.40
C LYS A 228 2.72 1.44 4.41
N ILE A 229 2.18 2.35 3.59
CA ILE A 229 2.99 3.11 2.64
C ILE A 229 3.96 3.99 3.43
N TYR A 230 3.45 4.77 4.37
CA TYR A 230 4.28 5.67 5.17
C TYR A 230 5.35 4.92 5.98
N ASP A 231 5.00 3.78 6.60
CA ASP A 231 5.96 2.95 7.32
C ASP A 231 7.09 2.41 6.42
N ASN A 232 6.78 1.95 5.21
CA ASN A 232 7.80 1.47 4.28
C ASN A 232 8.67 2.59 3.73
N LEU A 233 8.11 3.80 3.54
CA LEU A 233 8.91 4.96 3.13
C LEU A 233 9.85 5.39 4.27
N ARG A 234 9.34 5.46 5.50
CA ARG A 234 10.09 5.92 6.68
C ARG A 234 11.19 4.96 7.11
N ASN A 235 10.89 3.65 7.14
CA ASN A 235 11.83 2.62 7.60
C ASN A 235 12.70 2.06 6.47
N GLY A 236 12.48 2.53 5.24
CA GLY A 236 13.09 2.00 4.04
C GLY A 236 12.46 0.69 3.55
N PHE A 237 12.71 0.37 2.29
CA PHE A 237 12.18 -0.82 1.63
C PHE A 237 13.23 -1.46 0.75
N GLU A 238 13.52 -2.75 0.96
CA GLU A 238 14.48 -3.53 0.16
C GLU A 238 15.86 -2.86 -0.02
N GLY A 239 16.34 -2.20 1.05
CA GLY A 239 17.63 -1.50 1.07
C GLY A 239 17.62 -0.11 0.43
N GLU A 240 16.44 0.41 0.09
CA GLU A 240 16.25 1.81 -0.30
C GLU A 240 15.73 2.65 0.86
N GLU A 241 16.35 3.80 1.05
CA GLU A 241 15.88 4.84 1.97
C GLU A 241 15.14 5.92 1.17
N PHE A 242 14.03 6.41 1.72
CA PHE A 242 13.24 7.49 1.13
C PHE A 242 13.37 8.72 2.03
N ASP A 243 13.55 9.90 1.42
CA ASP A 243 13.65 11.16 2.16
C ASP A 243 12.27 11.68 2.56
N VAL A 244 11.59 10.95 3.44
CA VAL A 244 10.29 11.34 4.00
C VAL A 244 10.44 12.00 5.38
N PRO A 245 9.51 12.89 5.79
CA PRO A 245 9.54 13.46 7.13
C PRO A 245 9.33 12.38 8.21
N ALA A 246 10.03 12.52 9.34
CA ALA A 246 9.71 11.79 10.56
C ALA A 246 8.41 12.32 11.18
N PRO A 247 7.67 11.52 11.97
CA PRO A 247 6.50 11.99 12.70
C PRO A 247 6.83 13.21 13.55
N LEU A 248 5.97 14.21 13.51
CA LEU A 248 6.16 15.45 14.24
C LEU A 248 5.77 15.29 15.71
N PRO A 249 6.41 16.04 16.64
CA PRO A 249 5.95 16.08 18.02
C PRO A 249 4.56 16.72 18.10
N ALA A 250 3.78 16.35 19.12
CA ALA A 250 2.44 16.90 19.35
C ALA A 250 2.41 18.44 19.55
N THR A 251 3.56 19.03 19.86
CA THR A 251 3.76 20.48 20.03
C THR A 251 4.10 21.21 18.74
N ALA A 252 4.24 20.51 17.61
CA ALA A 252 4.60 21.13 16.35
C ALA A 252 3.55 22.18 15.94
N SER A 253 3.98 23.22 15.24
CA SER A 253 3.07 24.24 14.71
C SER A 253 2.30 23.71 13.49
N PHE A 254 1.23 24.42 13.09
CA PHE A 254 0.55 24.13 11.82
C PHE A 254 1.50 24.30 10.63
N GLU A 255 2.37 25.31 10.63
CA GLU A 255 3.37 25.56 9.58
C GLU A 255 4.35 24.38 9.45
N GLU A 256 4.92 23.89 10.57
CA GLU A 256 5.80 22.71 10.57
C GLU A 256 5.08 21.47 10.03
N THR A 257 3.77 21.37 10.28
CA THR A 257 2.94 20.28 9.76
C THR A 257 2.81 20.35 8.25
N VAL A 258 2.54 21.55 7.71
CA VAL A 258 2.46 21.78 6.27
C VAL A 258 3.80 21.55 5.59
N GLU A 259 4.91 21.97 6.19
CA GLU A 259 6.25 21.68 5.68
C GLU A 259 6.56 20.18 5.66
N GLY A 260 6.14 19.44 6.69
CA GLY A 260 6.20 17.98 6.68
C GLY A 260 5.43 17.37 5.50
N VAL A 261 4.20 17.82 5.26
CA VAL A 261 3.39 17.37 4.11
C VAL A 261 4.06 17.72 2.78
N LYS A 262 4.62 18.92 2.63
CA LYS A 262 5.38 19.32 1.43
C LYS A 262 6.56 18.38 1.19
N LYS A 263 7.34 18.07 2.22
CA LYS A 263 8.48 17.14 2.12
C LYS A 263 8.03 15.73 1.72
N LEU A 264 6.93 15.24 2.27
CA LEU A 264 6.39 13.93 1.90
C LEU A 264 5.97 13.90 0.42
N LEU A 265 5.28 14.94 -0.06
CA LEU A 265 4.86 15.03 -1.46
C LEU A 265 6.01 15.24 -2.43
N SER A 266 7.07 15.96 -2.04
CA SER A 266 8.27 16.08 -2.87
C SER A 266 8.89 14.70 -3.12
N THR A 267 8.89 13.79 -2.13
CA THR A 267 9.32 12.40 -2.34
C THR A 267 8.48 11.70 -3.41
N PHE A 268 7.16 11.87 -3.41
CA PHE A 268 6.27 11.28 -4.42
C PHE A 268 6.60 11.81 -5.82
N VAL A 269 6.77 13.12 -5.96
CA VAL A 269 7.14 13.78 -7.23
C VAL A 269 8.52 13.32 -7.72
N ASP A 270 9.50 13.26 -6.83
CA ASP A 270 10.87 12.83 -7.14
C ASP A 270 10.92 11.37 -7.60
N LYS A 271 10.05 10.52 -7.04
CA LYS A 271 9.89 9.11 -7.43
C LYS A 271 8.96 8.90 -8.64
N GLY A 272 8.56 9.98 -9.32
CA GLY A 272 7.82 9.93 -10.58
C GLY A 272 6.31 9.73 -10.45
N TYR A 273 5.74 9.86 -9.24
CA TYR A 273 4.30 9.70 -9.03
C TYR A 273 3.48 10.80 -9.70
N ALA A 274 3.95 12.05 -9.66
CA ALA A 274 3.29 13.21 -10.25
C ALA A 274 4.31 14.11 -10.94
N ILE A 275 3.85 15.00 -11.82
CA ILE A 275 4.71 15.98 -12.50
C ILE A 275 5.13 17.07 -11.53
N ARG A 276 4.17 17.51 -10.71
CA ARG A 276 4.34 18.56 -9.72
C ARG A 276 3.35 18.35 -8.57
N GLY A 277 3.75 18.74 -7.38
CA GLY A 277 2.88 18.86 -6.21
C GLY A 277 3.08 20.21 -5.55
N ASP A 278 2.00 20.89 -5.23
CA ASP A 278 2.01 22.14 -4.48
C ASP A 278 1.13 22.00 -3.24
N VAL A 279 1.58 22.55 -2.11
CA VAL A 279 0.79 22.65 -0.89
C VAL A 279 0.63 24.11 -0.53
N LYS A 280 -0.62 24.57 -0.43
CA LYS A 280 -0.96 25.95 -0.08
C LYS A 280 -1.74 25.98 1.21
N GLU A 281 -1.31 26.82 2.13
CA GLU A 281 -2.10 27.13 3.33
C GLU A 281 -3.30 27.97 2.93
N SER A 282 -4.49 27.55 3.37
CA SER A 282 -5.73 28.28 3.10
C SER A 282 -6.08 29.18 4.29
N ALA A 283 -6.02 28.64 5.51
CA ALA A 283 -6.22 29.42 6.74
C ALA A 283 -5.70 28.65 7.96
N PRO A 284 -4.80 29.22 8.78
CA PRO A 284 -4.51 28.66 10.10
C PRO A 284 -5.70 28.87 11.05
N SER A 285 -5.85 27.95 12.00
CA SER A 285 -6.77 28.13 13.14
C SER A 285 -6.26 29.23 14.06
N ALA A 286 -7.17 29.88 14.80
CA ALA A 286 -6.84 30.96 15.73
C ALA A 286 -5.86 30.54 16.85
N ASP A 287 -5.77 29.25 17.15
CA ASP A 287 -4.85 28.67 18.13
C ASP A 287 -3.52 28.17 17.54
N GLY A 288 -3.29 28.35 16.23
CA GLY A 288 -2.03 28.01 15.55
C GLY A 288 -1.72 26.50 15.43
N ASN A 289 -2.54 25.64 16.03
CA ASN A 289 -2.34 24.19 16.12
C ASN A 289 -3.23 23.38 15.16
N GLY A 290 -4.20 24.02 14.53
CA GLY A 290 -5.05 23.45 13.48
C GLY A 290 -5.13 24.39 12.28
N GLY A 291 -5.84 23.99 11.24
CA GLY A 291 -5.99 24.82 10.05
C GLY A 291 -6.45 24.04 8.82
N ARG A 292 -6.48 24.75 7.69
CA ARG A 292 -6.78 24.21 6.37
C ARG A 292 -5.63 24.43 5.42
N PHE A 293 -5.30 23.40 4.65
CA PHE A 293 -4.34 23.49 3.56
C PHE A 293 -4.89 22.71 2.36
N VAL A 294 -4.43 23.07 1.17
CA VAL A 294 -4.82 22.46 -0.10
C VAL A 294 -3.59 21.86 -0.74
N ILE A 295 -3.70 20.58 -1.12
CA ILE A 295 -2.70 19.90 -1.94
C ILE A 295 -3.20 19.90 -3.38
N ARG A 296 -2.36 20.29 -4.32
CA ARG A 296 -2.62 20.16 -5.75
C ARG A 296 -1.54 19.30 -6.39
N LEU A 297 -1.92 18.16 -6.95
CA LEU A 297 -1.04 17.32 -7.75
C LEU A 297 -1.35 17.49 -9.24
N GLU A 298 -0.32 17.79 -10.03
CA GLU A 298 -0.43 17.87 -11.48
C GLU A 298 0.00 16.55 -12.11
N GLY A 299 -0.89 15.98 -12.93
CA GLY A 299 -0.68 14.76 -13.68
C GLY A 299 -0.27 13.54 -12.86
N PRO A 300 -0.88 13.25 -11.69
CA PRO A 300 -0.50 12.09 -10.90
C PRO A 300 -0.76 10.79 -11.67
N CYS A 301 0.04 9.76 -11.43
CA CYS A 301 0.07 8.51 -12.18
C CYS A 301 -1.16 7.62 -11.96
N ASN A 302 -2.11 8.05 -11.15
CA ASN A 302 -3.38 7.37 -10.85
C ASN A 302 -4.61 8.20 -11.28
N LEU A 303 -4.41 9.31 -12.01
CA LEU A 303 -5.46 10.28 -12.32
C LEU A 303 -6.65 9.64 -13.04
N TRP A 304 -6.40 8.80 -14.05
CA TRP A 304 -7.47 8.14 -14.78
C TRP A 304 -8.20 7.15 -13.88
N GLY A 305 -7.47 6.41 -13.05
CA GLY A 305 -8.03 5.48 -12.06
C GLY A 305 -8.92 6.17 -11.02
N ILE A 306 -8.50 7.33 -10.50
CA ILE A 306 -9.32 8.13 -9.57
C ILE A 306 -10.64 8.53 -10.24
N GLN A 307 -10.56 9.09 -11.45
CA GLN A 307 -11.74 9.52 -12.20
C GLN A 307 -12.66 8.33 -12.51
N ARG A 308 -12.08 7.19 -12.89
CA ARG A 308 -12.83 5.98 -13.21
C ARG A 308 -13.51 5.40 -11.98
N LEU A 309 -12.83 5.35 -10.83
CA LEU A 309 -13.43 4.89 -9.57
C LEU A 309 -14.52 5.86 -9.08
N GLY A 310 -14.30 7.16 -9.23
CA GLY A 310 -15.30 8.20 -8.92
C GLY A 310 -16.56 8.09 -9.78
N SER A 311 -16.42 7.90 -11.09
CA SER A 311 -17.56 7.69 -12.00
C SER A 311 -18.38 6.43 -11.69
N MET A 312 -17.73 5.40 -11.14
CA MET A 312 -18.39 4.17 -10.66
C MET A 312 -18.96 4.31 -9.24
N LYS A 313 -18.78 5.45 -8.57
CA LYS A 313 -19.13 5.68 -7.16
C LYS A 313 -18.53 4.60 -6.26
N ALA A 314 -17.29 4.21 -6.54
CA ALA A 314 -16.58 3.23 -5.74
C ALA A 314 -16.42 3.75 -4.30
N PRO A 315 -16.65 2.92 -3.27
CA PRO A 315 -16.46 3.32 -1.87
C PRO A 315 -14.99 3.54 -1.48
N LEU A 316 -14.06 3.21 -2.37
CA LEU A 316 -12.62 3.38 -2.20
C LEU A 316 -12.01 3.84 -3.52
N VAL A 317 -11.19 4.89 -3.44
CA VAL A 317 -10.43 5.45 -4.57
C VAL A 317 -8.95 5.20 -4.35
N ASN A 318 -8.15 5.15 -5.41
CA ASN A 318 -6.71 4.90 -5.36
C ASN A 318 -5.87 6.15 -5.06
N ALA A 319 -6.33 7.04 -4.18
CA ALA A 319 -5.62 8.27 -3.76
C ALA A 319 -4.48 7.96 -2.78
N LEU A 320 -3.43 7.28 -3.27
CA LEU A 320 -2.34 6.73 -2.48
C LEU A 320 -1.53 7.80 -1.73
N ASP A 321 -1.36 8.97 -2.35
CA ASP A 321 -0.76 10.17 -1.77
C ASP A 321 -1.59 10.68 -0.58
N ALA A 322 -2.90 10.89 -0.76
CA ALA A 322 -3.79 11.28 0.33
C ALA A 322 -3.73 10.30 1.50
N MET A 323 -3.77 8.99 1.22
CA MET A 323 -3.68 7.94 2.24
C MET A 323 -2.38 8.05 3.04
N THR A 324 -1.27 8.34 2.36
CA THR A 324 0.05 8.47 2.98
C THR A 324 0.17 9.76 3.80
N VAL A 325 -0.40 10.87 3.31
CA VAL A 325 -0.50 12.13 4.08
C VAL A 325 -1.34 11.92 5.34
N ALA A 326 -2.48 11.23 5.25
CA ALA A 326 -3.29 10.89 6.42
C ALA A 326 -2.53 10.05 7.45
N ALA A 327 -1.68 9.13 7.00
CA ALA A 327 -0.83 8.31 7.88
C ALA A 327 0.25 9.13 8.57
N PHE A 328 0.96 9.99 7.84
CA PHE A 328 1.93 10.91 8.42
C PHE A 328 1.32 11.81 9.51
N LEU A 329 0.13 12.36 9.23
CA LEU A 329 -0.59 13.20 10.20
C LEU A 329 -1.01 12.40 11.44
N ARG A 330 -1.53 11.17 11.26
CA ARG A 330 -1.88 10.28 12.37
C ARG A 330 -0.69 9.92 13.25
N GLU A 331 0.43 9.52 12.65
CA GLU A 331 1.68 9.20 13.37
C GLU A 331 2.23 10.43 14.11
N SER A 332 1.97 11.63 13.57
CA SER A 332 2.28 12.91 14.23
C SER A 332 1.25 13.32 15.31
N GLY A 333 0.32 12.42 15.67
CA GLY A 333 -0.72 12.68 16.68
C GLY A 333 -1.84 13.62 16.24
N ARG A 334 -1.98 13.88 14.94
CA ARG A 334 -2.99 14.80 14.40
C ARG A 334 -4.14 14.03 13.76
N SER A 335 -5.37 14.41 14.12
CA SER A 335 -6.55 14.02 13.36
C SER A 335 -6.68 14.93 12.14
N ALA A 336 -7.08 14.38 10.99
CA ALA A 336 -7.31 15.16 9.79
C ALA A 336 -8.43 14.54 8.96
N SER A 337 -9.09 15.37 8.17
CA SER A 337 -10.06 14.96 7.16
C SER A 337 -9.75 15.67 5.86
N TYR A 338 -10.01 15.02 4.73
CA TYR A 338 -9.82 15.62 3.42
C TYR A 338 -11.00 15.38 2.49
N THR A 339 -11.14 16.26 1.51
CA THR A 339 -12.02 16.07 0.35
C THR A 339 -11.20 16.07 -0.92
N LEU A 340 -11.48 15.10 -1.79
CA LEU A 340 -10.79 14.91 -3.06
C LEU A 340 -11.65 15.47 -4.20
N SER A 341 -11.06 16.31 -5.05
CA SER A 341 -11.66 16.74 -6.30
C SER A 341 -10.68 16.55 -7.46
N VAL A 342 -11.21 16.42 -8.67
CA VAL A 342 -10.40 16.27 -9.89
C VAL A 342 -10.67 17.48 -10.78
N GLU A 343 -9.62 18.23 -11.11
CA GLU A 343 -9.71 19.43 -11.93
C GLU A 343 -8.72 19.33 -13.11
N GLY A 344 -9.28 19.23 -14.33
CA GLY A 344 -8.47 19.12 -15.55
C GLY A 344 -7.52 17.92 -15.50
N ASN A 345 -6.22 18.19 -15.56
CA ASN A 345 -5.15 17.19 -15.50
C ASN A 345 -4.57 17.00 -14.10
N GLY A 346 -5.26 17.45 -13.05
CA GLY A 346 -4.78 17.40 -11.69
C GLY A 346 -5.79 16.88 -10.69
N VAL A 347 -5.29 16.60 -9.49
CA VAL A 347 -6.08 16.23 -8.32
C VAL A 347 -5.87 17.32 -7.28
N GLU A 348 -6.96 17.74 -6.66
CA GLU A 348 -6.95 18.71 -5.57
C GLU A 348 -7.52 18.06 -4.31
N GLU A 349 -6.81 18.26 -3.20
CA GLU A 349 -7.16 17.73 -1.90
C GLU A 349 -7.30 18.88 -0.92
N GLU A 350 -8.48 19.09 -0.38
CA GLU A 350 -8.71 20.08 0.67
C GLU A 350 -8.64 19.39 2.03
N TRP A 351 -7.62 19.73 2.82
CA TRP A 351 -7.37 19.14 4.13
C TRP A 351 -7.82 20.07 5.25
N THR A 352 -8.41 19.48 6.29
CA THR A 352 -8.76 20.16 7.53
C THR A 352 -8.17 19.42 8.72
N ILE A 353 -7.40 20.12 9.54
CA ILE A 353 -6.90 19.67 10.84
C ILE A 353 -7.68 20.41 11.93
N PRO A 354 -8.45 19.72 12.78
CA PRO A 354 -9.22 20.34 13.84
C PRO A 354 -8.29 20.98 14.87
N SER A 355 -8.74 22.09 15.44
CA SER A 355 -8.01 22.80 16.47
C SER A 355 -8.01 21.99 17.78
N THR A 356 -6.87 21.94 18.47
CA THR A 356 -6.75 21.22 19.75
C THR A 356 -7.54 21.87 20.88
N SER A 357 -7.92 23.14 20.72
CA SER A 357 -8.73 23.93 21.65
C SER A 357 -10.17 23.43 21.85
N GLY A 358 -10.65 22.45 21.08
CA GLY A 358 -12.01 21.90 21.19
C GLY A 358 -12.15 20.58 21.95
N LEU A 359 -11.06 19.99 22.46
CA LEU A 359 -11.08 18.66 23.11
C LEU A 359 -11.08 18.70 24.65
N SER A 360 -11.21 19.89 25.26
CA SER A 360 -11.45 20.04 26.70
C SER A 360 -12.88 20.52 26.96
N ALA A 361 -13.82 19.60 27.03
CA ALA A 361 -15.13 19.80 27.68
C ALA A 361 -15.64 18.46 28.23
#